data_AF-A0A4V4LTU6-F1
#
_entry.id   AF-A0A4V4LTU6-F1
#
_cell.length_a   1.000
_cell.length_b   1.000
_cell.length_c   1.000
_cell.angle_alpha   90.00
_cell.angle_beta   90.00
_cell.angle_gamma   90.00
#
_symmetry.space_group_name_H-M   'P 1'
#
loop_
_entity.id
_entity.type
_entity.pdbx_description
1 polymer ?
#
loop_
_entity_poly.entity_id
_entity_poly.type
_entity_poly.pdbx_seq_one_letter_code
_entity_poly.pdbx_strand_id
1 'polypeptide(L)'
;MDESCTHPVQLAGLCAICGKDLSAECQRPSYHISHSTANLTVSYDEAERLGTRTKHALLKSSKLSLIVDLDQTVIHATVDPTVNNWLEDPSLVYEGAMEGVHKFKLGDFGAVDHHEFGSWYFVKFRPGLMDFLEDMNRIYEMHVYTMGTKSYASAICQLIDPDGKYFSDRILSRDDSGSFTSKSLLRLFPTDTSMCVIIDDRSDVWDDCPNLVKCIPFEFFVGIGDINASAVLHKKEEEKEDSNESLSKQADQRPLAKRQEEHRQLVSRAPDGELQRLSKLLKHIHSTYYNYKNAGDNPDIKEIIPNMKKKVLQGVDMLFSSVIPLGVPLEVSSIYKMAVSFGALVHKTYSEQISHLVTAKKGTAKVEEAKKADVSHIVRPEWLFDSCAKWERLPEEEYYMEPPPSRPKRIVREDDGAKVDDVDWDAADQELEDFLNEESEDEGDSKSSNSKKRARESSSPVSAADDALQKRYKGEESDKESDDYEDFANELDGMI
;
A
#
# COMPACT_ATOMS: atom_id res chain seq x y z
N MET A 1 -40.96 -16.70 25.89
CA MET A 1 -39.59 -16.22 26.14
C MET A 1 -38.90 -16.32 24.82
N ASP A 2 -38.51 -15.19 24.25
CA ASP A 2 -37.83 -15.15 22.97
C ASP A 2 -36.36 -15.51 23.23
N GLU A 3 -35.96 -16.75 22.94
CA GLU A 3 -34.60 -17.22 23.18
C GLU A 3 -33.61 -16.41 22.33
N SER A 4 -32.58 -15.84 22.95
CA SER A 4 -31.51 -15.14 22.23
C SER A 4 -30.80 -16.12 21.30
N CYS A 5 -30.58 -15.72 20.05
CA CYS A 5 -29.93 -16.58 19.06
C CYS A 5 -28.47 -16.87 19.46
N THR A 6 -28.05 -18.14 19.38
CA THR A 6 -26.67 -18.58 19.68
C THR A 6 -25.94 -19.12 18.46
N HIS A 7 -26.54 -19.03 17.27
CA HIS A 7 -25.92 -19.49 16.04
C HIS A 7 -24.69 -18.64 15.68
N PRO A 8 -23.63 -19.27 15.14
CA PRO A 8 -22.36 -18.59 14.95
C PRO A 8 -22.29 -17.74 13.69
N VAL A 9 -23.23 -17.84 12.75
CA VAL A 9 -23.14 -17.18 11.43
C VAL A 9 -24.21 -16.10 11.27
N GLN A 10 -23.78 -14.93 10.81
CA GLN A 10 -24.63 -13.78 10.54
C GLN A 10 -24.40 -13.25 9.12
N LEU A 11 -25.48 -12.85 8.45
CA LEU A 11 -25.45 -12.21 7.14
C LEU A 11 -26.28 -10.93 7.22
N ALA A 12 -25.65 -9.78 7.01
CA ALA A 12 -26.30 -8.47 7.01
C ALA A 12 -27.18 -8.21 8.26
N GLY A 13 -26.70 -8.62 9.44
CA GLY A 13 -27.42 -8.44 10.71
C GLY A 13 -28.46 -9.52 11.01
N LEU A 14 -28.72 -10.47 10.10
CA LEU A 14 -29.62 -11.60 10.31
C LEU A 14 -28.84 -12.87 10.65
N CYS A 15 -29.37 -13.72 11.51
CA CYS A 15 -28.84 -15.07 11.68
C CYS A 15 -29.04 -15.88 10.39
N ALA A 16 -27.94 -16.40 9.82
CA ALA A 16 -27.99 -17.18 8.58
C ALA A 16 -28.61 -18.58 8.75
N ILE A 17 -28.91 -19.01 9.99
CA ILE A 17 -29.47 -20.33 10.29
C ILE A 17 -30.95 -20.26 10.67
N CYS A 18 -31.34 -19.33 11.56
CA CYS A 18 -32.72 -19.21 12.01
C CYS A 18 -33.45 -17.95 11.53
N GLY A 19 -32.80 -17.07 10.77
CA GLY A 19 -33.40 -15.85 10.22
C GLY A 19 -33.70 -14.75 11.25
N LYS A 20 -33.38 -14.96 12.53
CA LYS A 20 -33.60 -13.95 13.58
C LYS A 20 -32.76 -12.71 13.33
N ASP A 21 -33.37 -11.53 13.47
CA ASP A 21 -32.70 -10.25 13.39
C ASP A 21 -31.83 -10.01 14.64
N LEU A 22 -30.54 -9.83 14.42
CA LEU A 22 -29.51 -9.60 15.44
C LEU A 22 -29.00 -8.15 15.43
N SER A 23 -29.53 -7.29 14.55
CA SER A 23 -29.13 -5.88 14.45
C SER A 23 -29.38 -5.11 15.76
N ALA A 24 -30.41 -5.49 16.53
CA ALA A 24 -30.72 -4.92 17.84
C ALA A 24 -29.88 -5.53 18.99
N GLU A 25 -29.33 -6.74 18.83
CA GLU A 25 -28.43 -7.39 19.80
C GLU A 25 -26.98 -6.89 19.59
N CYS A 26 -26.81 -5.56 19.63
CA CYS A 26 -25.63 -4.80 19.21
C CYS A 26 -24.38 -4.96 20.12
N GLN A 27 -24.16 -6.12 20.75
CA GLN A 27 -23.09 -6.33 21.74
C GLN A 27 -22.15 -7.51 21.49
N ARG A 28 -22.44 -8.43 20.56
CA ARG A 28 -21.51 -9.53 20.28
C ARG A 28 -20.54 -9.14 19.17
N PRO A 29 -19.21 -9.16 19.40
CA PRO A 29 -18.25 -8.92 18.35
C PRO A 29 -18.38 -10.01 17.27
N SER A 30 -18.44 -9.58 16.03
CA SER A 30 -18.57 -10.44 14.85
C SER A 30 -17.38 -10.25 13.93
N TYR A 31 -16.89 -11.33 13.33
CA TYR A 31 -15.65 -11.36 12.55
C TYR A 31 -15.92 -11.75 11.11
N HIS A 32 -15.33 -11.03 10.16
CA HIS A 32 -15.41 -11.42 8.76
C HIS A 32 -14.51 -12.62 8.47
N ILE A 33 -15.01 -13.55 7.65
CA ILE A 33 -14.29 -14.78 7.25
C ILE A 33 -14.30 -15.03 5.74
N SER A 34 -15.05 -14.24 4.97
CA SER A 34 -15.14 -14.35 3.51
C SER A 34 -14.43 -13.21 2.81
N HIS A 35 -13.86 -13.51 1.66
CA HIS A 35 -13.23 -12.53 0.77
C HIS A 35 -14.27 -11.84 -0.12
N SER A 36 -15.30 -12.57 -0.55
CA SER A 36 -16.23 -12.14 -1.60
C SER A 36 -17.64 -11.78 -1.11
N THR A 37 -18.06 -12.32 0.04
CA THR A 37 -19.40 -12.11 0.60
C THR A 37 -19.40 -10.94 1.58
N ALA A 38 -19.78 -9.76 1.10
CA ALA A 38 -19.99 -8.60 1.94
C ALA A 38 -20.97 -8.93 3.09
N ASN A 39 -20.67 -8.44 4.29
CA ASN A 39 -21.50 -8.57 5.48
C ASN A 39 -21.75 -10.01 6.01
N LEU A 40 -21.01 -11.01 5.53
CA LEU A 40 -20.94 -12.31 6.19
C LEU A 40 -19.96 -12.22 7.36
N THR A 41 -20.47 -12.45 8.57
CA THR A 41 -19.66 -12.46 9.78
C THR A 41 -19.97 -13.68 10.65
N VAL A 42 -19.04 -14.03 11.51
CA VAL A 42 -19.21 -15.13 12.46
C VAL A 42 -18.81 -14.74 13.88
N SER A 43 -19.25 -15.52 14.86
CA SER A 43 -18.77 -15.44 16.24
C SER A 43 -17.27 -15.71 16.35
N TYR A 44 -16.63 -15.23 17.41
CA TYR A 44 -15.20 -15.46 17.69
C TYR A 44 -14.83 -16.96 17.67
N ASP A 45 -15.58 -17.81 18.38
CA ASP A 45 -15.28 -19.25 18.50
C ASP A 45 -15.28 -19.93 17.12
N GLU A 46 -16.19 -19.53 16.24
CA GLU A 46 -16.26 -20.05 14.88
C GLU A 46 -15.13 -19.49 14.00
N ALA A 47 -14.77 -18.22 14.17
CA ALA A 47 -13.61 -17.63 13.50
C ALA A 47 -12.30 -18.36 13.90
N GLU A 48 -12.12 -18.66 15.20
CA GLU A 48 -10.97 -19.41 15.71
C GLU A 48 -10.94 -20.85 15.18
N ARG A 49 -12.09 -21.52 15.15
CA ARG A 49 -12.22 -22.87 14.58
C ARG A 49 -11.85 -22.89 13.10
N LEU A 50 -12.33 -21.91 12.33
CA LEU A 50 -12.00 -21.77 10.90
C LEU A 50 -10.52 -21.43 10.70
N GLY A 51 -9.99 -20.48 11.46
CA GLY A 51 -8.57 -20.08 11.42
C GLY A 51 -7.64 -21.25 11.73
N THR A 52 -7.96 -22.05 12.76
CA THR A 52 -7.21 -23.27 13.11
C THR A 52 -7.22 -24.30 11.97
N ARG A 53 -8.38 -24.48 11.31
CA ARG A 53 -8.50 -25.39 10.16
C ARG A 53 -7.67 -24.92 8.97
N THR A 54 -7.71 -23.63 8.65
CA THR A 54 -6.89 -23.02 7.59
C THR A 54 -5.41 -23.17 7.90
N LYS A 55 -4.98 -22.83 9.12
CA LYS A 55 -3.61 -23.03 9.61
C LYS A 55 -3.16 -24.48 9.43
N HIS A 56 -3.97 -25.45 9.84
CA HIS A 56 -3.65 -26.86 9.69
C HIS A 56 -3.54 -27.30 8.22
N ALA A 57 -4.40 -26.79 7.33
CA ALA A 57 -4.33 -27.08 5.90
C ALA A 57 -3.05 -26.50 5.25
N LEU A 58 -2.69 -25.26 5.59
CA LEU A 58 -1.45 -24.61 5.16
C LEU A 58 -0.22 -25.39 5.64
N LEU A 59 -0.17 -25.75 6.92
CA LEU A 59 0.92 -26.56 7.46
C LEU A 59 1.04 -27.93 6.78
N LYS A 60 -0.09 -28.61 6.52
CA LYS A 60 -0.11 -29.90 5.83
C LYS A 60 0.39 -29.82 4.38
N SER A 61 0.13 -28.72 3.71
CA SER A 61 0.58 -28.47 2.33
C SER A 61 1.95 -27.78 2.26
N SER A 62 2.61 -27.55 3.40
CA SER A 62 3.85 -26.79 3.50
C SER A 62 3.74 -25.39 2.86
N LYS A 63 2.60 -24.73 3.02
CA LYS A 63 2.33 -23.38 2.52
C LYS A 63 2.19 -22.34 3.62
N LEU A 64 2.48 -21.09 3.28
CA LEU A 64 2.12 -19.88 4.03
C LEU A 64 0.99 -19.13 3.31
N SER A 65 0.40 -18.09 3.92
CA SER A 65 -0.51 -17.18 3.22
C SER A 65 0.25 -15.97 2.69
N LEU A 66 -0.02 -15.55 1.45
CA LEU A 66 0.55 -14.36 0.83
C LEU A 66 -0.58 -13.42 0.41
N ILE A 67 -0.59 -12.21 0.97
CA ILE A 67 -1.43 -11.12 0.51
C ILE A 67 -0.67 -10.34 -0.56
N VAL A 68 -1.32 -10.13 -1.69
CA VAL A 68 -0.77 -9.50 -2.89
C VAL A 68 -1.61 -8.26 -3.20
N ASP A 69 -0.98 -7.09 -3.11
CA ASP A 69 -1.54 -5.88 -3.71
C ASP A 69 -1.40 -5.89 -5.24
N LEU A 70 -2.22 -5.09 -5.94
CA LEU A 70 -2.26 -5.02 -7.40
C LEU A 70 -1.45 -3.84 -7.96
N ASP A 71 -1.96 -2.62 -7.75
CA ASP A 71 -1.50 -1.39 -8.38
C ASP A 71 -0.12 -1.00 -7.85
N GLN A 72 0.83 -0.68 -8.73
CA GLN A 72 2.23 -0.43 -8.42
C GLN A 72 2.98 -1.59 -7.70
N THR A 73 2.30 -2.69 -7.36
CA THR A 73 2.92 -3.90 -6.82
C THR A 73 3.20 -4.95 -7.91
N VAL A 74 2.16 -5.47 -8.58
CA VAL A 74 2.28 -6.48 -9.67
C VAL A 74 1.85 -5.95 -11.03
N ILE A 75 1.13 -4.84 -11.08
CA ILE A 75 0.67 -4.18 -12.30
C ILE A 75 0.81 -2.66 -12.20
N HIS A 76 0.73 -1.97 -13.33
CA HIS A 76 0.53 -0.52 -13.36
C HIS A 76 -0.60 -0.22 -14.34
N ALA A 77 -1.63 0.47 -13.86
CA ALA A 77 -2.81 0.85 -14.63
C ALA A 77 -2.87 2.35 -14.93
N THR A 78 -3.50 2.71 -16.05
CA THR A 78 -3.82 4.10 -16.43
C THR A 78 -5.11 4.15 -17.22
N VAL A 79 -5.83 5.28 -17.14
CA VAL A 79 -7.01 5.57 -17.97
C VAL A 79 -6.72 6.59 -19.08
N ASP A 80 -5.46 6.99 -19.25
CA ASP A 80 -5.04 7.93 -20.30
C ASP A 80 -5.21 7.29 -21.70
N PRO A 81 -6.09 7.82 -22.57
CA PRO A 81 -6.35 7.25 -23.88
C PRO A 81 -5.16 7.32 -24.84
N THR A 82 -4.10 8.08 -24.50
CA THR A 82 -2.85 8.14 -25.28
C THR A 82 -2.24 6.75 -25.46
N VAL A 83 -2.41 5.86 -24.48
CA VAL A 83 -1.94 4.47 -24.55
C VAL A 83 -2.60 3.70 -25.69
N ASN A 84 -3.85 4.02 -26.05
CA ASN A 84 -4.51 3.40 -27.19
C ASN A 84 -3.79 3.73 -28.51
N ASN A 85 -3.29 4.95 -28.65
CA ASN A 85 -2.52 5.33 -29.84
C ASN A 85 -1.22 4.52 -29.93
N TRP A 86 -0.57 4.23 -28.80
CA TRP A 86 0.65 3.40 -28.77
C TRP A 86 0.37 1.93 -29.04
N LEU A 87 -0.82 1.43 -28.69
CA LEU A 87 -1.26 0.08 -29.05
C LEU A 87 -1.55 -0.05 -30.55
N GLU A 88 -2.08 1.00 -31.17
CA GLU A 88 -2.36 1.05 -32.61
C GLU A 88 -1.09 1.30 -33.44
N ASP A 89 -0.20 2.16 -32.94
CA ASP A 89 1.12 2.44 -33.53
C ASP A 89 2.24 2.29 -32.48
N PRO A 90 2.81 1.08 -32.32
CA PRO A 90 3.90 0.82 -31.39
C PRO A 90 5.20 1.58 -31.69
N SER A 91 5.35 2.19 -32.87
CA SER A 91 6.55 2.96 -33.22
C SER A 91 6.66 4.29 -32.45
N LEU A 92 5.58 4.72 -31.81
CA LEU A 92 5.54 5.90 -30.95
C LEU A 92 6.31 5.73 -29.63
N VAL A 93 6.64 4.49 -29.26
CA VAL A 93 7.45 4.13 -28.10
C VAL A 93 8.61 3.23 -28.51
N TYR A 94 9.51 2.89 -27.58
CA TYR A 94 10.62 1.98 -27.91
C TYR A 94 10.12 0.55 -28.15
N GLU A 95 10.85 -0.19 -28.97
CA GLU A 95 10.50 -1.56 -29.36
C GLU A 95 10.27 -2.47 -28.14
N GLY A 96 9.17 -3.21 -28.14
CA GLY A 96 8.78 -4.11 -27.04
C GLY A 96 8.10 -3.43 -25.84
N ALA A 97 8.04 -2.10 -25.77
CA ALA A 97 7.44 -1.40 -24.61
C ALA A 97 5.98 -1.83 -24.35
N MET A 98 5.19 -1.99 -25.43
CA MET A 98 3.77 -2.34 -25.36
C MET A 98 3.49 -3.83 -25.20
N GLU A 99 4.51 -4.69 -25.20
CA GLU A 99 4.33 -6.13 -24.96
C GLU A 99 3.78 -6.38 -23.55
N GLY A 100 2.71 -7.14 -23.41
CA GLY A 100 2.08 -7.36 -22.11
C GLY A 100 1.35 -6.12 -21.55
N VAL A 101 1.02 -5.15 -22.41
CA VAL A 101 -0.01 -4.14 -22.10
C VAL A 101 -1.36 -4.71 -22.52
N HIS A 102 -2.28 -4.77 -21.57
CA HIS A 102 -3.64 -5.23 -21.74
C HIS A 102 -4.61 -4.06 -21.59
N LYS A 103 -5.83 -4.20 -22.13
CA LYS A 103 -6.88 -3.21 -21.91
C LYS A 103 -8.23 -3.87 -21.67
N PHE A 104 -9.04 -3.26 -20.82
CA PHE A 104 -10.42 -3.63 -20.57
C PHE A 104 -11.25 -2.37 -20.31
N LYS A 105 -12.57 -2.52 -20.33
CA LYS A 105 -13.50 -1.41 -20.16
C LYS A 105 -14.42 -1.69 -18.97
N LEU A 106 -14.56 -0.70 -18.09
CA LEU A 106 -15.52 -0.73 -16.98
C LEU A 106 -16.57 0.37 -17.17
N GLY A 107 -17.84 0.01 -17.03
CA GLY A 107 -18.95 0.95 -16.84
C GLY A 107 -19.42 0.96 -15.38
N ASP A 108 -20.50 1.68 -15.12
CA ASP A 108 -21.05 1.89 -13.76
C ASP A 108 -21.42 0.58 -13.03
N PHE A 109 -21.73 -0.48 -13.79
CA PHE A 109 -22.15 -1.78 -13.25
C PHE A 109 -21.10 -2.90 -13.42
N GLY A 110 -19.87 -2.57 -13.84
CA GLY A 110 -18.78 -3.54 -13.99
C GLY A 110 -18.21 -3.60 -15.40
N ALA A 111 -17.63 -4.75 -15.76
CA ALA A 111 -17.01 -4.94 -17.08
C ALA A 111 -18.06 -4.88 -18.19
N VAL A 112 -17.77 -4.10 -19.24
CA VAL A 112 -18.68 -3.86 -20.36
C VAL A 112 -17.99 -4.14 -21.70
N ASP A 113 -18.77 -4.60 -22.68
CA ASP A 113 -18.30 -4.84 -24.05
C ASP A 113 -18.08 -3.52 -24.82
N HIS A 114 -17.40 -3.61 -25.97
CA HIS A 114 -16.89 -2.48 -26.75
C HIS A 114 -17.89 -1.36 -27.11
N HIS A 115 -19.21 -1.60 -27.03
CA HIS A 115 -20.25 -0.68 -27.54
C HIS A 115 -21.03 0.09 -26.46
N GLU A 116 -20.76 -0.09 -25.17
CA GLU A 116 -21.49 0.59 -24.08
C GLU A 116 -20.70 1.73 -23.43
N PHE A 117 -21.37 2.61 -22.66
CA PHE A 117 -20.71 3.67 -21.88
C PHE A 117 -19.74 3.06 -20.86
N GLY A 118 -18.53 3.60 -20.75
CA GLY A 118 -17.52 3.13 -19.79
C GLY A 118 -16.12 3.67 -20.08
N SER A 119 -15.24 3.57 -19.10
CA SER A 119 -13.86 4.04 -19.14
C SER A 119 -12.91 2.91 -19.52
N TRP A 120 -11.95 3.21 -20.39
CA TRP A 120 -10.88 2.29 -20.76
C TRP A 120 -9.79 2.30 -19.70
N TYR A 121 -9.38 1.10 -19.28
CA TYR A 121 -8.23 0.88 -18.42
C TYR A 121 -7.16 0.19 -19.25
N PHE A 122 -5.94 0.71 -19.19
CA PHE A 122 -4.75 0.12 -19.78
C PHE A 122 -3.84 -0.36 -18.68
N VAL A 123 -3.40 -1.61 -18.74
CA VAL A 123 -2.68 -2.27 -17.66
C VAL A 123 -1.42 -2.90 -18.19
N LYS A 124 -0.28 -2.53 -17.61
CA LYS A 124 0.99 -3.20 -17.82
C LYS A 124 1.21 -4.22 -16.71
N PHE A 125 1.53 -5.45 -17.08
CA PHE A 125 2.02 -6.43 -16.10
C PHE A 125 3.48 -6.15 -15.74
N ARG A 126 3.80 -6.28 -14.46
CA ARG A 126 5.18 -6.19 -14.00
C ARG A 126 6.00 -7.35 -14.60
N PRO A 127 7.22 -7.10 -15.12
CA PRO A 127 8.00 -8.14 -15.77
C PRO A 127 8.19 -9.39 -14.89
N GLY A 128 7.90 -10.57 -15.46
CA GLY A 128 7.99 -11.85 -14.76
C GLY A 128 6.76 -12.24 -13.92
N LEU A 129 5.63 -11.53 -14.04
CA LEU A 129 4.42 -11.78 -13.24
C LEU A 129 3.93 -13.23 -13.31
N MET A 130 3.86 -13.81 -14.50
CA MET A 130 3.34 -15.19 -14.64
C MET A 130 4.25 -16.23 -13.97
N ASP A 131 5.57 -16.06 -14.10
CA ASP A 131 6.54 -16.93 -13.43
C ASP A 131 6.48 -16.75 -11.91
N PHE A 132 6.33 -15.51 -11.45
CA PHE A 132 6.15 -15.17 -10.04
C PHE A 132 4.92 -15.88 -9.45
N LEU A 133 3.75 -15.77 -10.10
CA LEU A 133 2.51 -16.39 -9.62
C LEU A 133 2.62 -17.93 -9.59
N GLU A 134 3.20 -18.54 -10.63
CA GLU A 134 3.42 -19.99 -10.69
C GLU A 134 4.36 -20.48 -9.59
N ASP A 135 5.46 -19.77 -9.35
CA ASP A 135 6.43 -20.13 -8.31
C ASP A 135 5.85 -19.94 -6.91
N MET A 136 5.20 -18.80 -6.66
CA MET A 136 4.62 -18.49 -5.35
C MET A 136 3.46 -19.43 -5.02
N ASN A 137 2.63 -19.81 -5.99
CA ASN A 137 1.54 -20.76 -5.76
C ASN A 137 2.00 -22.13 -5.25
N ARG A 138 3.27 -22.50 -5.41
CA ARG A 138 3.79 -23.79 -4.89
C ARG A 138 3.97 -23.76 -3.37
N ILE A 139 4.24 -22.59 -2.80
CA ILE A 139 4.67 -22.41 -1.40
C ILE A 139 3.81 -21.41 -0.62
N TYR A 140 2.93 -20.70 -1.31
CA TYR A 140 1.95 -19.78 -0.74
C TYR A 140 0.54 -20.12 -1.22
N GLU A 141 -0.43 -19.86 -0.36
CA GLU A 141 -1.83 -19.62 -0.74
C GLU A 141 -2.00 -18.11 -0.89
N MET A 142 -2.33 -17.65 -2.10
CA MET A 142 -2.32 -16.23 -2.45
C MET A 142 -3.72 -15.61 -2.36
N HIS A 143 -3.76 -14.37 -1.87
CA HIS A 143 -4.96 -13.55 -1.70
C HIS A 143 -4.71 -12.18 -2.31
N VAL A 144 -5.65 -11.66 -3.10
CA VAL A 144 -5.60 -10.27 -3.56
C VAL A 144 -6.18 -9.36 -2.47
N TYR A 145 -5.50 -8.26 -2.16
CA TYR A 145 -6.05 -7.18 -1.34
C TYR A 145 -5.67 -5.83 -1.92
N THR A 146 -6.61 -5.22 -2.65
CA THR A 146 -6.43 -3.93 -3.35
C THR A 146 -7.37 -2.85 -2.81
N MET A 147 -6.97 -1.58 -2.98
CA MET A 147 -7.84 -0.41 -2.80
C MET A 147 -8.68 -0.07 -4.04
N GLY A 148 -8.55 -0.85 -5.12
CA GLY A 148 -9.47 -0.79 -6.27
C GLY A 148 -10.87 -1.32 -5.92
N THR A 149 -11.85 -0.96 -6.76
CA THR A 149 -13.22 -1.49 -6.67
C THR A 149 -13.25 -3.01 -6.95
N LYS A 150 -14.33 -3.67 -6.57
CA LYS A 150 -14.53 -5.10 -6.84
C LYS A 150 -14.53 -5.43 -8.32
N SER A 151 -15.18 -4.59 -9.13
CA SER A 151 -15.23 -4.74 -10.60
C SER A 151 -13.84 -4.59 -11.23
N TYR A 152 -13.04 -3.63 -10.73
CA TYR A 152 -11.64 -3.47 -11.13
C TYR A 152 -10.82 -4.69 -10.77
N ALA A 153 -10.83 -5.11 -9.49
CA ALA A 153 -10.07 -6.26 -9.03
C ALA A 153 -10.42 -7.55 -9.79
N SER A 154 -11.71 -7.79 -10.04
CA SER A 154 -12.17 -8.93 -10.82
C SER A 154 -11.71 -8.86 -12.27
N ALA A 155 -11.73 -7.69 -12.90
CA ALA A 155 -11.23 -7.52 -14.27
C ALA A 155 -9.71 -7.77 -14.36
N ILE A 156 -8.92 -7.29 -13.39
CA ILE A 156 -7.49 -7.58 -13.31
C ILE A 156 -7.25 -9.08 -13.12
N CYS A 157 -7.93 -9.72 -12.16
CA CYS A 157 -7.82 -11.15 -11.92
C CYS A 157 -8.20 -11.97 -13.15
N GLN A 158 -9.19 -11.56 -13.94
CA GLN A 158 -9.54 -12.22 -15.19
C GLN A 158 -8.41 -12.14 -16.24
N LEU A 159 -7.56 -11.12 -16.20
CA LEU A 159 -6.41 -10.98 -17.08
C LEU A 159 -5.20 -11.80 -16.61
N ILE A 160 -4.93 -11.87 -15.31
CA ILE A 160 -3.73 -12.53 -14.75
C ILE A 160 -3.96 -13.98 -14.30
N ASP A 161 -5.20 -14.35 -13.97
CA ASP A 161 -5.61 -15.66 -13.45
C ASP A 161 -6.98 -16.08 -14.02
N PRO A 162 -7.10 -16.27 -15.35
CA PRO A 162 -8.38 -16.52 -16.01
C PRO A 162 -9.08 -17.80 -15.56
N ASP A 163 -8.32 -18.79 -15.10
CA ASP A 163 -8.83 -20.09 -14.62
C ASP A 163 -9.05 -20.10 -13.09
N GLY A 164 -8.79 -19.00 -12.39
CA GLY A 164 -8.89 -18.92 -10.92
C GLY A 164 -7.92 -19.85 -10.18
N LYS A 165 -6.79 -20.19 -10.80
CA LYS A 165 -5.77 -21.12 -10.30
C LYS A 165 -5.01 -20.55 -9.12
N TYR A 166 -4.72 -19.26 -9.13
CA TYR A 166 -3.84 -18.60 -8.16
C TYR A 166 -4.62 -17.98 -7.00
N PHE A 167 -5.70 -17.26 -7.30
CA PHE A 167 -6.47 -16.50 -6.31
C PHE A 167 -7.86 -17.09 -6.07
N SER A 168 -8.43 -17.79 -7.05
CA SER A 168 -9.80 -18.32 -6.97
C SER A 168 -10.78 -17.21 -6.54
N ASP A 169 -11.47 -17.35 -5.41
CA ASP A 169 -12.39 -16.36 -4.82
C ASP A 169 -11.73 -15.47 -3.74
N ARG A 170 -10.42 -15.60 -3.50
CA ARG A 170 -9.66 -14.89 -2.46
C ARG A 170 -9.28 -13.46 -2.89
N ILE A 171 -10.29 -12.67 -3.26
CA ILE A 171 -10.12 -11.30 -3.73
C ILE A 171 -10.83 -10.37 -2.75
N LEU A 172 -10.08 -9.49 -2.12
CA LEU A 172 -10.59 -8.45 -1.23
C LEU A 172 -10.37 -7.08 -1.89
N SER A 173 -11.48 -6.38 -2.12
CA SER A 173 -11.49 -5.06 -2.75
C SER A 173 -11.83 -3.97 -1.73
N ARG A 174 -11.73 -2.70 -2.13
CA ARG A 174 -12.21 -1.56 -1.34
C ARG A 174 -13.67 -1.69 -0.90
N ASP A 175 -14.49 -2.34 -1.73
CA ASP A 175 -15.92 -2.48 -1.47
C ASP A 175 -16.20 -3.53 -0.36
N ASP A 176 -15.25 -4.44 -0.13
CA ASP A 176 -15.38 -5.56 0.80
C ASP A 176 -14.45 -5.46 2.04
N SER A 177 -13.48 -4.53 2.02
CA SER A 177 -12.42 -4.37 3.03
C SER A 177 -12.95 -3.84 4.37
N GLY A 178 -14.01 -3.03 4.34
CA GLY A 178 -14.53 -2.27 5.49
C GLY A 178 -13.75 -1.00 5.83
N SER A 179 -12.76 -0.62 5.01
CA SER A 179 -11.97 0.61 5.16
C SER A 179 -11.56 1.16 3.80
N PHE A 180 -11.70 2.46 3.62
CA PHE A 180 -11.31 3.17 2.39
C PHE A 180 -9.86 3.66 2.41
N THR A 181 -9.21 3.64 3.58
CA THR A 181 -7.91 4.30 3.78
C THR A 181 -6.82 3.36 4.30
N SER A 182 -7.19 2.20 4.84
CA SER A 182 -6.24 1.27 5.47
C SER A 182 -6.61 -0.19 5.22
N LYS A 183 -5.59 -1.03 5.13
CA LYS A 183 -5.69 -2.47 5.06
C LYS A 183 -5.42 -3.07 6.44
N SER A 184 -6.05 -4.20 6.72
CA SER A 184 -5.83 -4.91 7.99
C SER A 184 -5.85 -6.41 7.78
N LEU A 185 -4.85 -7.09 8.35
CA LEU A 185 -4.80 -8.55 8.36
C LEU A 185 -6.01 -9.15 9.09
N LEU A 186 -6.57 -8.44 10.08
CA LEU A 186 -7.71 -8.92 10.85
C LEU A 186 -8.98 -9.11 10.01
N ARG A 187 -9.02 -8.50 8.80
CA ARG A 187 -10.12 -8.69 7.85
C ARG A 187 -10.11 -10.09 7.23
N LEU A 188 -8.94 -10.71 7.08
CA LEU A 188 -8.78 -12.06 6.51
C LEU A 188 -8.43 -13.11 7.56
N PHE A 189 -7.65 -12.72 8.55
CA PHE A 189 -7.08 -13.57 9.59
C PHE A 189 -7.37 -12.96 10.98
N PRO A 190 -8.63 -13.03 11.44
CA PRO A 190 -9.06 -12.36 12.67
C PRO A 190 -8.37 -12.90 13.94
N THR A 191 -7.89 -14.15 13.92
CA THR A 191 -7.37 -14.83 15.12
C THR A 191 -5.88 -15.14 15.07
N ASP A 192 -5.30 -15.35 13.88
CA ASP A 192 -3.89 -15.75 13.76
C ASP A 192 -3.26 -15.24 12.46
N THR A 193 -2.29 -14.34 12.59
CA THR A 193 -1.51 -13.75 11.50
C THR A 193 -0.09 -14.32 11.38
N SER A 194 0.25 -15.36 12.15
CA SER A 194 1.63 -15.85 12.29
C SER A 194 2.18 -16.50 11.01
N MET A 195 1.33 -16.83 10.05
CA MET A 195 1.65 -17.47 8.77
C MET A 195 1.39 -16.58 7.55
N CYS A 196 1.07 -15.30 7.76
CA CYS A 196 0.71 -14.37 6.70
C CYS A 196 1.89 -13.47 6.33
N VAL A 197 2.21 -13.37 5.04
CA VAL A 197 3.18 -12.42 4.47
C VAL A 197 2.41 -11.45 3.57
N ILE A 198 2.82 -10.20 3.52
CA ILE A 198 2.22 -9.17 2.66
C ILE A 198 3.27 -8.66 1.68
N ILE A 199 2.92 -8.52 0.40
CA ILE A 199 3.64 -7.67 -0.56
C ILE A 199 2.73 -6.52 -0.98
N ASP A 200 3.25 -5.30 -0.83
CA ASP A 200 2.56 -4.04 -1.11
C ASP A 200 3.64 -2.98 -1.29
N ASP A 201 3.47 -2.04 -2.21
CA ASP A 201 4.39 -0.92 -2.40
C ASP A 201 4.22 0.15 -1.31
N ARG A 202 3.07 0.17 -0.64
CA ARG A 202 2.71 1.14 0.39
C ARG A 202 2.76 0.56 1.80
N SER A 203 3.55 1.19 2.67
CA SER A 203 3.63 0.82 4.10
C SER A 203 2.59 1.53 4.97
N ASP A 204 2.20 2.73 4.59
CA ASP A 204 1.25 3.59 5.30
C ASP A 204 -0.15 2.94 5.42
N VAL A 205 -0.62 2.30 4.33
CA VAL A 205 -1.93 1.61 4.34
C VAL A 205 -1.95 0.39 5.26
N TRP A 206 -0.79 -0.08 5.73
CA TRP A 206 -0.64 -1.22 6.63
C TRP A 206 -0.19 -0.87 8.05
N ASP A 207 -0.07 0.42 8.40
CA ASP A 207 0.38 0.88 9.73
C ASP A 207 1.70 0.21 10.14
N ASP A 208 2.68 0.20 9.22
CA ASP A 208 4.00 -0.41 9.42
C ASP A 208 3.96 -1.88 9.87
N CYS A 209 2.98 -2.64 9.37
CA CYS A 209 2.78 -4.05 9.73
C CYS A 209 4.08 -4.86 9.61
N PRO A 210 4.48 -5.62 10.65
CA PRO A 210 5.71 -6.42 10.62
C PRO A 210 5.67 -7.57 9.60
N ASN A 211 4.49 -7.96 9.13
CA ASN A 211 4.30 -8.95 8.07
C ASN A 211 4.61 -8.40 6.66
N LEU A 212 4.80 -7.08 6.52
CA LEU A 212 4.98 -6.40 5.24
C LEU A 212 6.40 -6.50 4.69
N VAL A 213 6.47 -7.01 3.46
CA VAL A 213 7.59 -6.89 2.54
C VAL A 213 7.27 -5.78 1.54
N LYS A 214 7.69 -4.55 1.85
CA LYS A 214 7.52 -3.40 0.96
C LYS A 214 8.26 -3.66 -0.35
N CYS A 215 7.57 -3.53 -1.48
CA CYS A 215 8.19 -3.60 -2.80
C CYS A 215 8.47 -2.21 -3.37
N ILE A 216 9.36 -2.16 -4.35
CA ILE A 216 9.60 -0.92 -5.12
C ILE A 216 8.35 -0.65 -5.98
N PRO A 217 7.77 0.57 -5.99
CA PRO A 217 6.63 0.89 -6.84
C PRO A 217 6.92 0.63 -8.32
N PHE A 218 5.96 0.03 -9.01
CA PHE A 218 6.07 -0.32 -10.43
C PHE A 218 5.59 0.82 -11.33
N GLU A 219 6.52 1.68 -11.75
CA GLU A 219 6.20 2.86 -12.55
C GLU A 219 6.52 2.68 -14.03
N PHE A 220 5.74 1.84 -14.73
CA PHE A 220 5.83 1.76 -16.20
C PHE A 220 5.34 3.02 -16.92
N PHE A 221 4.13 3.52 -16.64
CA PHE A 221 3.59 4.74 -17.23
C PHE A 221 4.13 5.96 -16.48
N VAL A 222 5.14 6.62 -17.02
CA VAL A 222 5.91 7.61 -16.27
C VAL A 222 5.07 8.84 -15.97
N GLY A 223 4.99 9.22 -14.69
CA GLY A 223 4.16 10.33 -14.22
C GLY A 223 2.69 9.97 -13.99
N ILE A 224 2.36 8.69 -14.08
CA ILE A 224 1.10 8.14 -13.58
C ILE A 224 1.42 7.46 -12.25
N GLY A 225 0.74 7.88 -11.17
CA GLY A 225 0.79 7.19 -9.88
C GLY A 225 -0.29 6.12 -9.77
N ASP A 226 -0.56 5.65 -8.55
CA ASP A 226 -1.68 4.74 -8.29
C ASP A 226 -3.04 5.42 -8.54
N ILE A 227 -3.76 4.94 -9.56
CA ILE A 227 -5.09 5.43 -9.94
C ILE A 227 -6.17 5.16 -8.88
N ASN A 228 -5.91 4.24 -7.95
CA ASN A 228 -6.81 3.88 -6.86
C ASN A 228 -6.43 4.54 -5.51
N ALA A 229 -5.28 5.23 -5.42
CA ALA A 229 -4.81 5.87 -4.20
C ALA A 229 -5.62 7.10 -3.78
N SER A 230 -6.27 7.81 -4.71
CA SER A 230 -7.01 9.06 -4.44
C SER A 230 -8.11 8.87 -3.37
N ALA A 231 -8.71 7.68 -3.26
CA ALA A 231 -9.69 7.39 -2.22
C ALA A 231 -9.11 7.36 -0.78
N VAL A 232 -7.78 7.23 -0.64
CA VAL A 232 -7.07 7.08 0.64
C VAL A 232 -6.63 8.43 1.22
N LEU A 233 -6.32 9.43 0.38
CA LEU A 233 -5.66 10.67 0.79
C LEU A 233 -6.62 11.78 1.27
N HIS A 234 -7.92 11.67 1.02
CA HIS A 234 -8.90 12.72 1.36
C HIS A 234 -9.33 12.68 2.83
N LYS A 235 -8.44 13.15 3.72
CA LYS A 235 -8.78 13.43 5.12
C LYS A 235 -8.77 14.92 5.50
N LYS A 236 -8.35 15.84 4.61
CA LYS A 236 -8.09 17.24 5.04
C LYS A 236 -8.73 18.40 4.26
N GLU A 237 -9.49 18.21 3.18
CA GLU A 237 -10.26 19.31 2.57
C GLU A 237 -11.71 18.91 2.30
N GLU A 238 -12.65 19.85 2.48
CA GLU A 238 -14.11 19.65 2.37
C GLU A 238 -14.60 19.33 0.94
N GLU A 239 -13.70 19.11 -0.02
CA GLU A 239 -13.99 18.70 -1.38
C GLU A 239 -13.81 17.18 -1.53
N LYS A 240 -14.93 16.46 -1.39
CA LYS A 240 -15.01 15.04 -1.74
C LYS A 240 -14.87 14.90 -3.26
N GLU A 241 -13.65 14.85 -3.78
CA GLU A 241 -13.46 14.41 -5.17
C GLU A 241 -13.85 12.93 -5.26
N ASP A 242 -14.84 12.63 -6.08
CA ASP A 242 -15.25 11.25 -6.36
C ASP A 242 -14.09 10.54 -7.10
N SER A 243 -13.80 9.28 -6.77
CA SER A 243 -12.83 8.46 -7.53
C SER A 243 -13.12 8.44 -9.03
N ASN A 244 -14.39 8.54 -9.43
CA ASN A 244 -14.76 8.69 -10.84
C ASN A 244 -14.33 10.04 -11.43
N GLU A 245 -14.34 11.11 -10.65
CA GLU A 245 -13.90 12.44 -11.07
C GLU A 245 -12.39 12.48 -11.29
N SER A 246 -11.59 11.86 -10.40
CA SER A 246 -10.13 11.79 -10.59
C SER A 246 -9.74 10.99 -11.83
N LEU A 247 -10.43 9.88 -12.09
CA LEU A 247 -10.21 9.07 -13.30
C LEU A 247 -10.62 9.86 -14.57
N SER A 248 -11.75 10.58 -14.54
CA SER A 248 -12.16 11.46 -15.65
C SER A 248 -11.15 12.56 -15.89
N LYS A 249 -10.66 13.22 -14.83
CA LYS A 249 -9.62 14.26 -14.92
C LYS A 249 -8.36 13.73 -15.60
N GLN A 250 -7.88 12.56 -15.22
CA GLN A 250 -6.70 11.96 -15.86
C GLN A 250 -6.96 11.68 -17.35
N ALA A 251 -8.11 11.08 -17.69
CA ALA A 251 -8.47 10.76 -19.07
C ALA A 251 -8.59 12.02 -19.95
N ASP A 252 -9.14 13.11 -19.41
CA ASP A 252 -9.31 14.39 -20.11
C ASP A 252 -7.99 15.15 -20.23
N GLN A 253 -7.17 15.17 -19.17
CA GLN A 253 -5.92 15.92 -19.14
C GLN A 253 -4.80 15.28 -19.95
N ARG A 254 -4.87 13.97 -20.22
CA ARG A 254 -3.89 13.21 -21.01
C ARG A 254 -2.43 13.52 -20.62
N PRO A 255 -2.04 13.30 -19.36
CA PRO A 255 -0.70 13.60 -18.88
C PRO A 255 0.41 12.95 -19.72
N LEU A 256 0.18 11.78 -20.30
CA LEU A 256 1.14 11.13 -21.18
C LEU A 256 1.30 11.87 -22.51
N ALA A 257 0.21 12.38 -23.10
CA ALA A 257 0.29 13.21 -24.30
C ALA A 257 1.04 14.53 -24.04
N LYS A 258 0.79 15.17 -22.90
CA LYS A 258 1.52 16.40 -22.51
C LYS A 258 3.02 16.15 -22.39
N ARG A 259 3.42 15.07 -21.70
CA ARG A 259 4.83 14.66 -21.61
C ARG A 259 5.42 14.34 -22.97
N GLN A 260 4.62 13.83 -23.91
CA GLN A 260 5.06 13.54 -25.27
C GLN A 260 5.38 14.82 -26.05
N GLU A 261 4.54 15.86 -25.93
CA GLU A 261 4.79 17.18 -26.52
C GLU A 261 6.04 17.85 -25.94
N GLU A 262 6.33 17.61 -24.66
CA GLU A 262 7.52 18.12 -23.98
C GLU A 262 8.77 17.27 -24.23
N HIS A 263 8.70 16.26 -25.11
CA HIS A 263 9.78 15.30 -25.38
C HIS A 263 10.33 14.61 -24.13
N ARG A 264 9.50 14.45 -23.09
CA ARG A 264 9.85 13.72 -21.87
C ARG A 264 9.65 12.22 -22.05
N GLN A 265 10.26 11.44 -21.17
CA GLN A 265 10.10 9.99 -21.14
C GLN A 265 8.65 9.61 -20.77
N LEU A 266 8.03 8.76 -21.59
CA LEU A 266 6.61 8.36 -21.49
C LEU A 266 6.43 7.03 -20.75
N VAL A 267 7.34 6.11 -21.02
CA VAL A 267 7.36 4.76 -20.48
C VAL A 267 8.75 4.47 -19.91
N SER A 268 8.79 3.79 -18.77
CA SER A 268 10.06 3.46 -18.13
C SER A 268 10.87 2.51 -19.00
N ARG A 269 12.15 2.84 -19.21
CA ARG A 269 13.15 1.98 -19.87
C ARG A 269 14.02 1.23 -18.87
N ALA A 270 13.85 1.51 -17.58
CA ALA A 270 14.62 0.86 -16.54
C ALA A 270 14.21 -0.63 -16.47
N PRO A 271 15.18 -1.56 -16.43
CA PRO A 271 14.85 -2.96 -16.22
C PRO A 271 14.22 -3.13 -14.82
N ASP A 272 12.98 -3.59 -14.77
CA ASP A 272 12.33 -3.98 -13.52
C ASP A 272 12.63 -5.46 -13.24
N GLY A 273 13.43 -5.68 -12.20
CA GLY A 273 13.78 -7.02 -11.70
C GLY A 273 13.13 -7.36 -10.36
N GLU A 274 12.07 -6.62 -9.98
CA GLU A 274 11.57 -6.63 -8.61
C GLU A 274 10.83 -7.92 -8.27
N LEU A 275 10.02 -8.46 -9.19
CA LEU A 275 9.33 -9.74 -8.94
C LEU A 275 10.32 -10.91 -8.80
N GLN A 276 11.46 -10.88 -9.50
CA GLN A 276 12.51 -11.88 -9.29
C GLN A 276 13.18 -11.70 -7.93
N ARG A 277 13.38 -10.46 -7.46
CA ARG A 277 13.88 -10.17 -6.12
C ARG A 277 12.90 -10.63 -5.04
N LEU A 278 11.63 -10.25 -5.13
CA LEU A 278 10.57 -10.67 -4.23
C LEU A 278 10.42 -12.20 -4.20
N SER A 279 10.49 -12.87 -5.35
CA SER A 279 10.47 -14.34 -5.42
C SER A 279 11.57 -14.97 -4.56
N LYS A 280 12.81 -14.45 -4.64
CA LYS A 280 13.93 -14.95 -3.82
C LYS A 280 13.69 -14.69 -2.34
N LEU A 281 13.23 -13.49 -2.00
CA LEU A 281 12.97 -13.08 -0.62
C LEU A 281 11.84 -13.90 0.01
N LEU A 282 10.72 -14.08 -0.69
CA LEU A 282 9.57 -14.87 -0.25
C LEU A 282 9.92 -16.36 -0.10
N LYS A 283 10.74 -16.93 -1.00
CA LYS A 283 11.30 -18.28 -0.83
C LYS A 283 12.20 -18.37 0.41
N HIS A 284 12.98 -17.32 0.70
CA HIS A 284 13.82 -17.28 1.89
C HIS A 284 13.02 -17.17 3.19
N ILE A 285 11.95 -16.36 3.22
CA ILE A 285 11.02 -16.26 4.35
C ILE A 285 10.34 -17.60 4.60
N HIS A 286 9.80 -18.22 3.56
CA HIS A 286 9.13 -19.53 3.63
C HIS A 286 10.07 -20.62 4.17
N SER A 287 11.27 -20.75 3.60
CA SER A 287 12.26 -21.73 4.06
C SER A 287 12.68 -21.49 5.50
N THR A 288 12.87 -20.23 5.91
CA THR A 288 13.20 -19.87 7.30
C THR A 288 12.08 -20.29 8.26
N TYR A 289 10.82 -20.00 7.92
CA TYR A 289 9.66 -20.42 8.71
C TYR A 289 9.63 -21.95 8.88
N TYR A 290 9.73 -22.71 7.78
CA TYR A 290 9.65 -24.17 7.87
C TYR A 290 10.88 -24.80 8.53
N ASN A 291 12.05 -24.18 8.46
CA ASN A 291 13.22 -24.63 9.21
C ASN A 291 12.98 -24.59 10.73
N TYR A 292 12.46 -23.48 11.26
CA TYR A 292 12.07 -23.38 12.66
C TYR A 292 10.94 -24.35 13.01
N LYS A 293 9.90 -24.42 12.17
CA LYS A 293 8.76 -25.32 12.37
C LYS A 293 9.19 -26.79 12.45
N ASN A 294 10.15 -27.21 11.62
CA ASN A 294 10.69 -28.57 11.56
C ASN A 294 11.67 -28.85 12.71
N ALA A 295 12.30 -27.82 13.28
CA ALA A 295 13.11 -27.92 14.50
C ALA A 295 12.26 -28.09 15.77
N GLY A 296 10.94 -27.93 15.69
CA GLY A 296 10.01 -28.08 16.81
C GLY A 296 9.50 -26.75 17.37
N ASP A 297 9.91 -25.62 16.80
CA ASP A 297 9.47 -24.30 17.24
C ASP A 297 8.07 -23.94 16.72
N ASN A 298 7.52 -22.85 17.25
CA ASN A 298 6.31 -22.20 16.76
C ASN A 298 6.66 -20.84 16.12
N PRO A 299 7.15 -20.85 14.87
CA PRO A 299 7.60 -19.63 14.20
C PRO A 299 6.45 -18.65 13.95
N ASP A 300 6.78 -17.36 13.99
CA ASP A 300 5.87 -16.27 13.65
C ASP A 300 6.53 -15.35 12.61
N ILE A 301 5.84 -15.10 11.50
CA ILE A 301 6.30 -14.20 10.44
C ILE A 301 6.57 -12.78 10.99
N LYS A 302 5.82 -12.35 12.01
CA LYS A 302 6.02 -11.05 12.70
C LYS A 302 7.36 -10.96 13.41
N GLU A 303 8.04 -12.08 13.65
CA GLU A 303 9.40 -12.11 14.19
C GLU A 303 10.43 -12.37 13.09
N ILE A 304 10.13 -13.27 12.16
CA ILE A 304 11.04 -13.67 11.08
C ILE A 304 11.37 -12.46 10.19
N ILE A 305 10.37 -11.75 9.67
CA ILE A 305 10.60 -10.62 8.76
C ILE A 305 11.41 -9.51 9.44
N PRO A 306 11.04 -8.99 10.62
CA PRO A 306 11.85 -7.98 11.29
C PRO A 306 13.27 -8.44 11.62
N ASN A 307 13.47 -9.71 11.99
CA ASN A 307 14.81 -10.25 12.24
C ASN A 307 15.64 -10.37 10.95
N MET A 308 15.00 -10.57 9.79
CA MET A 308 15.68 -10.52 8.50
C MET A 308 16.06 -9.08 8.13
N LYS A 309 15.13 -8.11 8.26
CA LYS A 309 15.40 -6.68 8.03
C LYS A 309 16.58 -6.18 8.88
N LYS A 310 16.59 -6.50 10.18
CA LYS A 310 17.65 -6.10 11.12
C LYS A 310 19.06 -6.56 10.73
N LYS A 311 19.20 -7.61 9.92
CA LYS A 311 20.52 -8.11 9.48
C LYS A 311 21.14 -7.26 8.38
N VAL A 312 20.34 -6.45 7.69
CA VAL A 312 20.79 -5.67 6.52
C VAL A 312 21.82 -4.62 6.94
N LEU A 313 21.50 -3.81 7.95
CA LEU A 313 22.38 -2.74 8.45
C LEU A 313 22.99 -3.06 9.82
N GLN A 314 23.04 -4.35 10.18
CA GLN A 314 23.65 -4.77 11.44
C GLN A 314 25.13 -4.34 11.49
N GLY A 315 25.50 -3.63 12.56
CA GLY A 315 26.85 -3.10 12.75
C GLY A 315 27.12 -1.77 12.04
N VAL A 316 26.09 -1.12 11.50
CA VAL A 316 26.18 0.24 10.95
C VAL A 316 25.89 1.26 12.06
N ASP A 317 26.88 2.06 12.41
CA ASP A 317 26.77 3.22 13.29
C ASP A 317 26.56 4.47 12.44
N MET A 318 25.36 5.03 12.50
CA MET A 318 24.88 6.03 11.55
C MET A 318 24.68 7.41 12.20
N LEU A 319 24.99 8.46 11.45
CA LEU A 319 24.65 9.84 11.79
C LEU A 319 23.98 10.52 10.60
N PHE A 320 22.96 11.32 10.88
CA PHE A 320 22.25 12.11 9.88
C PHE A 320 22.69 13.59 9.86
N SER A 321 22.84 14.15 8.66
CA SER A 321 23.08 15.58 8.44
C SER A 321 22.24 16.14 7.29
N SER A 322 21.54 17.24 7.51
CA SER A 322 20.71 17.91 6.49
C SER A 322 19.66 17.05 5.77
N VAL A 323 19.24 15.94 6.37
CA VAL A 323 18.17 15.06 5.85
C VAL A 323 16.88 15.13 6.68
N ILE A 324 16.98 15.53 7.95
CA ILE A 324 15.83 15.68 8.84
C ILE A 324 15.55 17.17 9.03
N PRO A 325 14.31 17.65 8.81
CA PRO A 325 13.97 19.05 8.99
C PRO A 325 14.28 19.59 10.39
N LEU A 326 14.60 20.88 10.47
CA LEU A 326 14.91 21.53 11.74
C LEU A 326 13.67 21.55 12.64
N GLY A 327 13.83 21.13 13.90
CA GLY A 327 12.76 21.09 14.89
C GLY A 327 12.00 19.76 14.94
N VAL A 328 12.18 18.87 13.97
CA VAL A 328 11.62 17.51 14.01
C VAL A 328 12.50 16.63 14.89
N PRO A 329 11.95 15.98 15.95
CA PRO A 329 12.68 15.02 16.75
C PRO A 329 13.18 13.85 15.90
N LEU A 330 14.43 13.44 16.12
CA LEU A 330 15.08 12.36 15.38
C LEU A 330 14.23 11.08 15.38
N GLU A 331 13.70 10.70 16.54
CA GLU A 331 12.96 9.45 16.75
C GLU A 331 11.60 9.39 16.04
N VAL A 332 11.06 10.55 15.66
CA VAL A 332 9.77 10.64 14.96
C VAL A 332 9.96 10.52 13.45
N SER A 333 11.14 10.92 12.96
CA SER A 333 11.46 10.94 11.54
C SER A 333 11.44 9.54 10.91
N SER A 334 10.83 9.41 9.73
CA SER A 334 10.69 8.13 9.06
C SER A 334 12.03 7.53 8.63
N ILE A 335 12.97 8.34 8.12
CA ILE A 335 14.32 7.88 7.77
C ILE A 335 15.06 7.27 8.98
N TYR A 336 14.83 7.80 10.19
CA TYR A 336 15.35 7.21 11.43
C TYR A 336 14.69 5.87 11.74
N LYS A 337 13.35 5.82 11.74
CA LYS A 337 12.59 4.59 12.01
C LYS A 337 12.98 3.47 11.03
N MET A 338 13.12 3.81 9.76
CA MET A 338 13.60 2.90 8.72
C MET A 338 15.00 2.37 9.05
N ALA A 339 15.99 3.25 9.27
CA ALA A 339 17.36 2.83 9.57
C ALA A 339 17.42 1.89 10.79
N VAL A 340 16.72 2.21 11.87
CA VAL A 340 16.66 1.39 13.08
C VAL A 340 15.96 0.05 12.84
N SER A 341 14.86 0.04 12.07
CA SER A 341 14.14 -1.20 11.75
C SER A 341 14.98 -2.19 10.91
N PHE A 342 15.94 -1.67 10.14
CA PHE A 342 16.91 -2.46 9.37
C PHE A 342 18.22 -2.73 10.12
N GLY A 343 18.30 -2.37 11.41
CA GLY A 343 19.36 -2.78 12.32
C GLY A 343 20.53 -1.80 12.46
N ALA A 344 20.43 -0.59 11.91
CA ALA A 344 21.42 0.45 12.13
C ALA A 344 21.30 1.04 13.54
N LEU A 345 22.44 1.40 14.13
CA LEU A 345 22.51 2.17 15.37
C LEU A 345 22.67 3.66 15.02
N VAL A 346 21.62 4.46 15.25
CA VAL A 346 21.63 5.88 14.88
C VAL A 346 22.02 6.76 16.07
N HIS A 347 22.99 7.66 15.86
CA HIS A 347 23.52 8.59 16.84
C HIS A 347 23.00 10.02 16.60
N LYS A 348 22.83 10.81 17.68
CA LYS A 348 22.39 12.22 17.61
C LYS A 348 23.54 13.18 17.30
N THR A 349 24.71 12.88 17.84
CA THR A 349 25.92 13.69 17.76
C THR A 349 27.06 12.87 17.20
N TYR A 350 28.10 13.56 16.71
CA TYR A 350 29.29 12.90 16.24
C TYR A 350 30.01 12.13 17.37
N SER A 351 30.62 11.01 17.01
CA SER A 351 31.51 10.19 17.83
C SER A 351 32.39 9.32 16.92
N GLU A 352 33.57 8.91 17.42
CA GLU A 352 34.56 8.13 16.63
C GLU A 352 34.04 6.75 16.19
N GLN A 353 32.97 6.24 16.80
CA GLN A 353 32.35 4.96 16.44
C GLN A 353 31.47 5.03 15.19
N ILE A 354 31.16 6.24 14.68
CA ILE A 354 30.31 6.40 13.50
C ILE A 354 31.01 5.87 12.27
N SER A 355 30.38 4.88 11.61
CA SER A 355 30.86 4.36 10.34
C SER A 355 30.25 5.07 9.13
N HIS A 356 29.02 5.59 9.25
CA HIS A 356 28.28 6.21 8.15
C HIS A 356 27.72 7.58 8.52
N LEU A 357 28.07 8.59 7.73
CA LEU A 357 27.37 9.87 7.71
C LEU A 357 26.46 9.93 6.49
N VAL A 358 25.15 9.91 6.72
CA VAL A 358 24.14 10.06 5.66
C VAL A 358 23.77 11.54 5.57
N THR A 359 24.00 12.16 4.41
CA THR A 359 23.85 13.60 4.24
C THR A 359 23.33 14.01 2.87
N ALA A 360 22.44 15.01 2.83
CA ALA A 360 22.01 15.66 1.59
C ALA A 360 22.92 16.84 1.20
N LYS A 361 23.63 17.45 2.16
CA LYS A 361 24.44 18.67 1.94
C LYS A 361 25.90 18.45 2.29
N LYS A 362 26.80 18.99 1.46
CA LYS A 362 28.27 18.85 1.63
C LYS A 362 28.85 19.78 2.71
N GLY A 363 28.37 21.02 2.82
CA GLY A 363 29.00 22.07 3.64
C GLY A 363 28.56 22.14 5.10
N THR A 364 28.12 21.03 5.69
CA THR A 364 27.58 21.05 7.07
C THR A 364 28.70 20.86 8.10
N ALA A 365 28.53 21.41 9.30
CA ALA A 365 29.49 21.22 10.39
C ALA A 365 29.74 19.74 10.70
N LYS A 366 28.70 18.89 10.62
CA LYS A 366 28.80 17.44 10.81
C LYS A 366 29.62 16.76 9.71
N VAL A 367 29.51 17.20 8.46
CA VAL A 367 30.33 16.68 7.36
C VAL A 367 31.80 17.07 7.53
N GLU A 368 32.06 18.33 7.89
CA GLU A 368 33.43 18.79 8.15
C GLU A 368 34.08 18.08 9.34
N GLU A 369 33.30 17.79 10.39
CA GLU A 369 33.75 17.00 11.54
C GLU A 369 34.03 15.54 11.14
N ALA A 370 33.14 14.92 10.38
CA ALA A 370 33.32 13.57 9.85
C ALA A 370 34.55 13.45 8.92
N LYS A 371 34.78 14.44 8.05
CA LYS A 371 35.97 14.49 7.19
C LYS A 371 37.27 14.63 8.00
N LYS A 372 37.27 15.45 9.04
CA LYS A 372 38.45 15.63 9.93
C LYS A 372 38.79 14.37 10.72
N ALA A 373 37.76 13.63 11.11
CA ALA A 373 37.89 12.42 11.91
C ALA A 373 37.97 11.13 11.07
N ASP A 374 38.05 11.25 9.74
CA ASP A 374 38.20 10.14 8.80
C ASP A 374 37.10 9.07 8.91
N VAL A 375 35.83 9.51 9.00
CA VAL A 375 34.67 8.61 8.96
C VAL A 375 34.70 7.79 7.67
N SER A 376 34.45 6.48 7.80
CA SER A 376 34.63 5.53 6.71
C SER A 376 33.75 5.83 5.49
N HIS A 377 32.49 6.25 5.71
CA HIS A 377 31.54 6.46 4.62
C HIS A 377 30.75 7.75 4.80
N ILE A 378 30.84 8.66 3.82
CA ILE A 378 29.99 9.85 3.71
C ILE A 378 29.14 9.69 2.46
N VAL A 379 27.90 9.26 2.65
CA VAL A 379 26.99 8.82 1.59
C VAL A 379 25.76 9.72 1.48
N ARG A 380 25.19 9.74 0.29
CA ARG A 380 23.87 10.34 0.05
C ARG A 380 22.75 9.47 0.65
N PRO A 381 21.54 10.02 0.89
CA PRO A 381 20.42 9.28 1.49
C PRO A 381 19.95 8.06 0.70
N GLU A 382 20.11 8.07 -0.63
CA GLU A 382 19.65 6.99 -1.51
C GLU A 382 20.36 5.67 -1.21
N TRP A 383 21.58 5.70 -0.64
CA TRP A 383 22.24 4.48 -0.17
C TRP A 383 21.40 3.74 0.85
N LEU A 384 20.85 4.49 1.83
CA LEU A 384 20.00 3.92 2.88
C LEU A 384 18.68 3.45 2.29
N PHE A 385 18.05 4.27 1.44
CA PHE A 385 16.77 3.95 0.81
C PHE A 385 16.86 2.70 -0.05
N ASP A 386 17.84 2.64 -0.95
CA ASP A 386 18.04 1.51 -1.85
C ASP A 386 18.44 0.24 -1.10
N SER A 387 19.28 0.37 -0.05
CA SER A 387 19.68 -0.76 0.78
C SER A 387 18.49 -1.36 1.54
N CYS A 388 17.66 -0.50 2.12
CA CYS A 388 16.44 -0.91 2.82
C CYS A 388 15.39 -1.47 1.85
N ALA A 389 15.21 -0.86 0.67
CA ALA A 389 14.27 -1.35 -0.35
C ALA A 389 14.65 -2.75 -0.86
N LYS A 390 15.95 -2.96 -1.15
CA LYS A 390 16.45 -4.25 -1.68
C LYS A 390 16.64 -5.31 -0.60
N TRP A 391 16.65 -4.93 0.68
CA TRP A 391 17.02 -5.77 1.83
C TRP A 391 18.46 -6.29 1.72
N GLU A 392 19.35 -5.41 1.27
CA GLU A 392 20.77 -5.71 1.05
C GLU A 392 21.58 -4.44 1.29
N ARG A 393 22.66 -4.52 2.09
CA ARG A 393 23.56 -3.38 2.25
C ARG A 393 24.33 -3.17 0.96
N LEU A 394 23.98 -2.13 0.22
CA LEU A 394 24.61 -1.83 -1.06
C LEU A 394 26.01 -1.23 -0.88
N PRO A 395 26.89 -1.37 -1.88
CA PRO A 395 28.22 -0.76 -1.86
C PRO A 395 28.13 0.75 -1.69
N GLU A 396 28.80 1.30 -0.69
CA GLU A 396 28.74 2.72 -0.35
C GLU A 396 29.36 3.60 -1.44
N GLU A 397 30.30 3.07 -2.23
CA GLU A 397 31.06 3.81 -3.24
C GLU A 397 30.19 4.45 -4.33
N GLU A 398 29.07 3.83 -4.67
CA GLU A 398 28.12 4.32 -5.68
C GLU A 398 27.32 5.54 -5.17
N TYR A 399 27.37 5.80 -3.86
CA TYR A 399 26.56 6.79 -3.19
C TYR A 399 27.39 7.86 -2.48
N TYR A 400 28.72 7.86 -2.59
CA TYR A 400 29.53 8.91 -1.98
C TYR A 400 29.20 10.30 -2.54
N MET A 401 29.19 11.29 -1.64
CA MET A 401 28.98 12.70 -2.00
C MET A 401 30.09 13.25 -2.92
N GLU A 402 31.29 12.68 -2.81
CA GLU A 402 32.47 12.99 -3.61
C GLU A 402 33.11 11.67 -4.04
N PRO A 403 33.51 11.50 -5.32
CA PRO A 403 34.22 10.30 -5.73
C PRO A 403 35.50 10.15 -4.88
N PRO A 404 35.92 8.92 -4.52
CA PRO A 404 37.11 8.73 -3.71
C PRO A 404 38.31 9.38 -4.41
N PRO A 405 39.25 9.98 -3.67
CA PRO A 405 40.40 10.63 -4.27
C PRO A 405 41.14 9.61 -5.13
N SER A 406 41.10 9.80 -6.45
CA SER A 406 41.76 8.93 -7.40
C SER A 406 43.23 8.82 -7.00
N ARG A 407 43.72 7.59 -6.77
CA ARG A 407 45.17 7.31 -6.73
C ARG A 407 45.83 8.04 -7.92
N PRO A 408 47.00 8.68 -7.76
CA PRO A 408 47.55 9.58 -8.77
C PRO A 408 47.62 8.84 -10.10
N LYS A 409 46.82 9.31 -11.06
CA LYS A 409 46.80 8.79 -12.43
C LYS A 409 48.22 8.94 -12.98
N ARG A 410 48.82 7.81 -13.37
CA ARG A 410 50.05 7.81 -14.15
C ARG A 410 49.76 8.63 -15.42
N ILE A 411 50.50 9.71 -15.62
CA ILE A 411 50.33 10.65 -16.74
C ILE A 411 50.25 9.85 -18.05
N VAL A 412 49.07 9.85 -18.66
CA VAL A 412 48.89 9.56 -20.08
C VAL A 412 48.26 10.82 -20.67
N ARG A 413 48.90 11.29 -21.74
CA ARG A 413 48.64 12.57 -22.40
C ARG A 413 47.21 12.63 -22.97
N GLU A 414 46.68 13.85 -22.96
CA GLU A 414 45.36 14.28 -23.45
C GLU A 414 45.13 13.90 -24.92
N ASP A 415 43.87 13.51 -25.23
CA ASP A 415 43.18 14.02 -26.42
C ASP A 415 41.64 13.97 -26.21
N ASP A 416 41.02 15.13 -26.45
CA ASP A 416 39.66 15.45 -26.90
C ASP A 416 38.39 14.95 -26.17
N GLY A 417 37.90 15.81 -25.27
CA GLY A 417 36.67 16.59 -25.49
C GLY A 417 35.31 15.89 -25.57
N ALA A 418 34.63 15.75 -24.42
CA ALA A 418 33.17 15.76 -24.34
C ALA A 418 32.74 16.53 -23.08
N LYS A 419 31.97 17.61 -23.27
CA LYS A 419 31.33 18.35 -22.17
C LYS A 419 30.23 17.46 -21.59
N VAL A 420 30.28 17.21 -20.29
CA VAL A 420 29.19 16.63 -19.53
C VAL A 420 28.37 17.81 -19.02
N ASP A 421 27.11 17.85 -19.44
CA ASP A 421 26.16 18.91 -19.10
C ASP A 421 25.88 18.94 -17.60
N ASP A 422 25.65 20.16 -17.10
CA ASP A 422 25.22 20.46 -15.73
C ASP A 422 23.99 19.61 -15.38
N VAL A 423 24.14 18.78 -14.35
CA VAL A 423 23.01 18.09 -13.71
C VAL A 423 22.25 19.14 -12.91
N ASP A 424 20.98 19.31 -13.25
CA ASP A 424 20.05 20.20 -12.56
C ASP A 424 19.67 19.59 -11.19
N TRP A 425 20.21 20.17 -10.13
CA TRP A 425 20.08 19.68 -8.75
C TRP A 425 18.68 19.93 -8.17
N ASP A 426 17.87 20.80 -8.78
CA ASP A 426 16.53 21.11 -8.27
C ASP A 426 15.52 19.97 -8.53
N ALA A 427 15.77 19.13 -9.55
CA ALA A 427 14.89 18.00 -9.88
C ALA A 427 15.08 16.80 -8.93
N ALA A 428 16.29 16.57 -8.41
CA ALA A 428 16.57 15.50 -7.46
C ALA A 428 16.09 15.84 -6.04
N ASP A 429 16.09 17.13 -5.68
CA ASP A 429 15.53 17.60 -4.41
C ASP A 429 13.99 17.43 -4.39
N GLN A 430 13.31 17.58 -5.53
CA GLN A 430 11.86 17.35 -5.66
C GLN A 430 11.49 15.87 -5.46
N GLU A 431 12.24 14.92 -6.03
CA GLU A 431 12.01 13.47 -5.82
C GLU A 431 12.27 13.05 -4.36
N LEU A 432 13.26 13.67 -3.70
CA LEU A 432 13.56 13.44 -2.29
C LEU A 432 12.49 14.07 -1.38
N GLU A 433 11.96 15.25 -1.73
CA GLU A 433 10.85 15.90 -1.03
C GLU A 433 9.54 15.13 -1.20
N ASP A 434 9.24 14.60 -2.38
CA ASP A 434 8.04 13.79 -2.62
C ASP A 434 8.11 12.47 -1.83
N PHE A 435 9.28 11.80 -1.80
CA PHE A 435 9.51 10.62 -0.96
C PHE A 435 9.38 10.90 0.55
N LEU A 436 9.77 12.10 1.01
CA LEU A 436 9.70 12.49 2.42
C LEU A 436 8.32 13.07 2.82
N ASN A 437 7.60 13.67 1.88
CA ASN A 437 6.27 14.25 2.07
C ASN A 437 5.15 13.20 2.02
N GLU A 438 5.37 12.04 1.36
CA GLU A 438 4.45 10.91 1.44
C GLU A 438 4.32 10.32 2.87
N GLU A 439 5.28 10.58 3.76
CA GLU A 439 5.33 10.01 5.11
C GLU A 439 5.11 11.00 6.26
N SER A 440 4.78 12.28 6.02
CA SER A 440 4.64 13.25 7.12
C SER A 440 3.66 14.41 6.90
N GLU A 441 2.37 14.19 7.19
CA GLU A 441 1.45 15.30 7.53
C GLU A 441 0.48 14.99 8.69
N ASP A 442 1.01 14.91 9.91
CA ASP A 442 0.24 15.24 11.12
C ASP A 442 1.13 15.91 12.17
N GLU A 443 0.97 17.23 12.34
CA GLU A 443 0.44 17.87 13.55
C GLU A 443 0.42 19.39 13.37
N GLY A 444 -0.67 20.01 13.84
CA GLY A 444 -1.04 21.39 13.57
C GLY A 444 -0.22 22.45 14.30
N ASP A 445 -0.28 23.67 13.78
CA ASP A 445 0.09 24.85 14.54
C ASP A 445 -1.00 25.93 14.50
N SER A 446 -1.62 26.10 15.66
CA SER A 446 -2.45 27.22 16.05
C SER A 446 -1.63 28.52 16.04
N LYS A 447 -1.74 29.32 14.97
CA LYS A 447 -1.15 30.66 14.95
C LYS A 447 -1.96 31.65 15.80
N SER A 448 -1.54 31.82 17.05
CA SER A 448 -1.79 33.01 17.87
C SER A 448 -1.19 34.24 17.16
N SER A 449 -2.05 35.12 16.63
CA SER A 449 -1.64 36.45 16.17
C SER A 449 -1.96 37.51 17.24
N ASN A 450 -0.91 38.01 17.86
CA ASN A 450 -0.95 39.13 18.78
C ASN A 450 -0.93 40.44 17.96
N SER A 451 -2.05 41.16 17.89
CA SER A 451 -2.07 42.54 17.41
C SER A 451 -2.91 43.44 18.31
N LYS A 452 -2.20 44.38 18.95
CA LYS A 452 -2.75 45.47 19.75
C LYS A 452 -3.59 46.41 18.87
N LYS A 453 -4.84 46.71 19.26
CA LYS A 453 -5.40 48.09 19.24
C LYS A 453 -6.74 48.22 19.97
N ARG A 454 -6.67 49.04 21.03
CA ARG A 454 -7.64 50.04 21.54
C ARG A 454 -9.06 49.62 21.97
N ALA A 455 -9.28 49.93 23.25
CA ALA A 455 -10.50 49.99 24.04
C ALA A 455 -11.73 50.64 23.38
N ARG A 456 -12.90 50.08 23.72
CA ARG A 456 -14.07 50.83 24.20
C ARG A 456 -15.02 49.91 24.99
N GLU A 457 -15.51 50.46 26.10
CA GLU A 457 -16.41 49.87 27.08
C GLU A 457 -17.80 49.58 26.50
N SER A 458 -18.47 48.52 26.96
CA SER A 458 -19.68 48.61 27.80
C SER A 458 -20.50 47.31 27.87
N SER A 459 -20.86 46.96 29.12
CA SER A 459 -22.08 46.29 29.59
C SER A 459 -22.51 44.90 29.07
N SER A 460 -22.47 43.92 29.98
CA SER A 460 -23.42 42.79 30.09
C SER A 460 -24.85 43.31 30.41
N PRO A 461 -25.92 42.52 30.17
CA PRO A 461 -26.33 41.46 31.11
C PRO A 461 -26.89 40.17 30.45
N VAL A 462 -26.67 38.97 31.00
CA VAL A 462 -27.49 38.16 31.95
C VAL A 462 -28.95 37.85 31.53
N SER A 463 -29.28 36.54 31.60
CA SER A 463 -30.58 35.83 31.82
C SER A 463 -30.89 34.83 30.70
N ALA A 464 -30.92 33.51 30.92
CA ALA A 464 -31.74 32.67 31.81
C ALA A 464 -33.10 32.27 31.18
N ALA A 465 -33.19 30.95 30.94
CA ALA A 465 -34.31 30.07 31.23
C ALA A 465 -35.55 30.01 30.31
N ASP A 466 -35.91 28.74 30.06
CA ASP A 466 -37.25 28.16 30.10
C ASP A 466 -38.16 28.14 28.86
N ASP A 467 -38.26 26.92 28.32
CA ASP A 467 -39.41 26.01 28.46
C ASP A 467 -40.65 26.17 27.54
N ALA A 468 -40.87 25.07 26.82
CA ALA A 468 -42.14 24.36 26.62
C ALA A 468 -43.21 24.79 25.59
N LEU A 469 -43.87 23.70 25.11
CA LEU A 469 -45.21 23.55 24.50
C LEU A 469 -45.30 23.69 22.97
N GLN A 470 -45.44 22.62 22.18
CA GLN A 470 -46.45 21.55 22.10
C GLN A 470 -47.79 21.98 21.44
N LYS A 471 -48.29 21.07 20.56
CA LYS A 471 -49.59 20.99 19.83
C LYS A 471 -49.47 21.50 18.38
N ARG A 472 -49.98 20.82 17.34
CA ARG A 472 -51.20 19.98 17.18
C ARG A 472 -51.19 19.49 15.71
N TYR A 473 -51.44 18.24 15.33
CA TYR A 473 -52.73 17.60 14.97
C TYR A 473 -52.38 16.18 14.47
N LYS A 474 -52.87 15.06 15.07
CA LYS A 474 -54.06 14.26 14.67
C LYS A 474 -54.20 14.08 13.15
N GLY A 475 -54.25 12.91 12.54
CA GLY A 475 -54.51 11.53 12.99
C GLY A 475 -55.50 10.90 12.01
N GLU A 476 -55.40 9.60 11.71
CA GLU A 476 -56.51 8.67 11.42
C GLU A 476 -56.00 7.25 11.12
N GLU A 477 -56.39 6.31 11.98
CA GLU A 477 -56.39 4.87 11.77
C GLU A 477 -57.71 4.44 11.12
N SER A 478 -57.70 3.38 10.33
CA SER A 478 -58.83 2.46 10.23
C SER A 478 -58.40 1.06 9.79
N ASP A 479 -58.87 0.09 10.55
CA ASP A 479 -58.67 -1.36 10.45
C ASP A 479 -59.31 -2.04 9.21
N LYS A 480 -58.75 -3.20 8.80
CA LYS A 480 -59.36 -4.57 8.85
C LYS A 480 -58.90 -5.51 7.72
N GLU A 481 -58.55 -6.75 8.13
CA GLU A 481 -58.86 -8.10 7.55
C GLU A 481 -58.55 -8.36 6.04
N SER A 482 -58.06 -9.49 5.54
CA SER A 482 -57.76 -10.84 6.03
C SER A 482 -57.02 -11.64 4.92
N ASP A 483 -56.45 -12.79 5.30
CA ASP A 483 -56.23 -14.06 4.57
C ASP A 483 -55.13 -14.26 3.49
N ASP A 484 -54.31 -15.28 3.80
CA ASP A 484 -53.72 -16.36 3.00
C ASP A 484 -52.77 -16.05 1.82
N TYR A 485 -51.55 -16.62 1.88
CA TYR A 485 -51.05 -17.65 0.95
C TYR A 485 -49.64 -18.09 1.38
N GLU A 486 -49.54 -19.31 1.90
CA GLU A 486 -48.32 -20.14 1.90
C GLU A 486 -47.95 -20.49 0.44
N ASP A 487 -46.66 -20.58 0.12
CA ASP A 487 -45.98 -21.77 -0.45
C ASP A 487 -44.61 -21.39 -1.09
N PHE A 488 -43.73 -22.39 -1.20
CA PHE A 488 -42.41 -22.43 -1.86
C PHE A 488 -41.14 -22.27 -1.01
N ALA A 489 -40.89 -23.32 -0.21
CA ALA A 489 -39.55 -23.86 0.02
C ALA A 489 -39.40 -25.21 -0.71
N ASN A 490 -38.17 -25.48 -1.19
CA ASN A 490 -37.59 -26.76 -1.62
C ASN A 490 -37.65 -27.14 -3.11
N GLU A 491 -36.53 -26.89 -3.80
CA GLU A 491 -35.94 -27.73 -4.86
C GLU A 491 -34.60 -27.06 -5.22
N LEU A 492 -33.42 -27.58 -4.86
CA LEU A 492 -32.74 -28.68 -5.52
C LEU A 492 -31.52 -29.06 -4.68
N ASP A 493 -31.52 -30.28 -4.13
CA ASP A 493 -30.29 -31.00 -3.80
C ASP A 493 -30.38 -32.36 -4.50
N GLY A 494 -29.34 -32.70 -5.25
CA GLY A 494 -29.19 -33.98 -5.93
C GLY A 494 -29.33 -33.94 -7.45
N MET A 495 -28.21 -33.80 -8.16
CA MET A 495 -27.60 -34.92 -8.90
C MET A 495 -26.37 -34.49 -9.72
N ILE A 496 -25.25 -35.17 -9.41
CA ILE A 496 -23.97 -35.33 -10.13
C ILE A 496 -22.87 -34.30 -9.84
#